data_AF-A0A2K3KKI6-F1
#
_entry.id   AF-A0A2K3KKI6-F1
#
_cell.length_a   1.000
_cell.length_b   1.000
_cell.length_c   1.000
_cell.angle_alpha   90.00
_cell.angle_beta   90.00
_cell.angle_gamma   90.00
#
_symmetry.space_group_name_H-M   'P 1'
#
loop_
_entity.id
_entity.type
_entity.pdbx_description
1 polymer ?
#
loop_
_entity_poly.entity_id
_entity_poly.type
_entity_poly.pdbx_seq_one_letter_code
_entity_poly.pdbx_strand_id
1 'polypeptide(L)' 'QKVSASHILEVYRGSLSQMVKKHRHETVRLHGAGKHLAKGEASRILHHLVVEDFLAEEVNETKGANAHWLNNFT' A
#
# COMPACT_ATOMS: atom_id res chain seq x y z
N GLN A 1 0.73 -0.20 -14.73
CA GLN A 1 -0.02 -1.13 -13.86
C GLN A 1 -0.63 -0.30 -12.74
N LYS A 2 -1.94 -0.31 -12.52
CA LYS A 2 -2.58 0.35 -11.37
C LYS A 2 -2.61 -0.66 -10.23
N VAL A 3 -2.08 -0.30 -9.07
CA VAL A 3 -2.03 -1.16 -7.87
C VAL A 3 -2.58 -0.40 -6.68
N SER A 4 -3.28 -1.10 -5.80
CA SER A 4 -3.84 -0.48 -4.59
C SER A 4 -2.76 -0.14 -3.58
N ALA A 5 -3.06 0.79 -2.67
CA ALA A 5 -2.21 1.10 -1.52
C ALA A 5 -1.91 -0.15 -0.68
N SER A 6 -2.87 -1.08 -0.55
CA SER A 6 -2.66 -2.36 0.15
C SER A 6 -1.59 -3.23 -0.50
N HIS A 7 -1.54 -3.29 -1.84
CA HIS A 7 -0.51 -4.03 -2.57
C HIS A 7 0.86 -3.38 -2.43
N ILE A 8 0.91 -2.05 -2.47
CA ILE A 8 2.15 -1.28 -2.23
C ILE A 8 2.68 -1.57 -0.81
N LEU A 9 1.80 -1.55 0.18
CA LEU A 9 2.14 -1.85 1.58
C LEU A 9 2.66 -3.28 1.75
N GLU A 10 2.04 -4.25 1.08
CA GLU A 10 2.51 -5.64 1.07
C GLU A 10 3.93 -5.76 0.49
N VAL A 11 4.19 -5.12 -0.65
CA VAL A 11 5.52 -5.11 -1.28
C VAL A 11 6.54 -4.43 -0.36
N TYR A 12 6.22 -3.24 0.16
CA TYR A 12 7.11 -2.49 1.03
C TYR A 12 7.48 -3.25 2.32
N ARG A 13 6.54 -4.02 2.89
CA ARG A 13 6.80 -4.89 4.05
C ARG A 13 7.41 -6.25 3.72
N GLY A 14 7.64 -6.56 2.45
CA GLY A 14 8.33 -7.78 2.04
C GLY A 14 7.43 -9.02 1.93
N SER A 15 6.12 -8.82 1.73
CA SER A 15 5.17 -9.92 1.50
C SER A 15 5.58 -10.78 0.31
N LEU A 16 5.35 -12.09 0.40
CA LEU A 16 5.52 -13.05 -0.70
C LEU A 16 4.16 -13.60 -1.15
N SER A 17 3.09 -12.81 -1.04
CA SER A 17 1.74 -13.20 -1.46
C SER A 17 1.72 -13.63 -2.93
N GLN A 18 0.75 -14.46 -3.30
CA GLN A 18 0.58 -14.91 -4.69
C GLN A 18 0.48 -13.73 -5.65
N MET A 19 -0.15 -12.63 -5.22
CA MET A 19 -0.29 -11.42 -6.03
C MET A 19 1.05 -10.69 -6.21
N VAL A 20 1.88 -10.62 -5.18
CA VAL A 20 3.24 -10.07 -5.28
C VAL A 20 4.08 -10.88 -6.26
N LYS A 21 4.09 -12.22 -6.11
CA LYS A 21 4.82 -13.14 -7.00
C LYS A 21 4.33 -13.11 -8.44
N LYS A 22 3.01 -13.09 -8.64
CA LYS A 22 2.38 -13.03 -9.97
C LYS A 22 2.87 -11.81 -10.76
N HIS A 23 3.03 -10.68 -10.08
CA HIS A 23 3.52 -9.44 -10.67
C HIS A 23 5.03 -9.27 -10.58
N ARG A 24 5.77 -10.25 -10.03
CA ARG A 24 7.22 -10.21 -9.78
C ARG A 24 7.66 -9.05 -8.90
N HIS A 25 6.77 -8.53 -8.05
CA HIS A 25 7.05 -7.40 -7.19
C HIS A 25 7.92 -7.76 -5.97
N GLU A 26 8.24 -9.03 -5.75
CA GLU A 26 9.26 -9.49 -4.82
C GLU A 26 10.70 -9.16 -5.29
N THR A 27 10.87 -8.79 -6.56
CA THR A 27 12.18 -8.50 -7.14
C THR A 27 12.53 -7.00 -7.16
N VAL A 28 11.58 -6.13 -6.81
CA VAL A 28 11.79 -4.68 -6.86
C VAL A 28 12.68 -4.23 -5.70
N ARG A 29 13.49 -3.19 -5.93
CA ARG A 29 14.51 -2.71 -4.98
C ARG A 29 13.97 -2.35 -3.58
N LEU A 30 12.72 -1.89 -3.49
CA LEU A 30 12.09 -1.48 -2.23
C LEU A 30 11.28 -2.60 -1.56
N HIS A 31 11.29 -3.82 -2.12
CA HIS A 31 10.64 -4.96 -1.47
C HIS A 31 11.29 -5.24 -0.12
N GLY A 32 10.48 -5.28 0.94
CA GLY A 32 10.96 -5.52 2.30
C GLY A 32 11.74 -4.38 2.94
N ALA A 33 11.84 -3.20 2.31
CA ALA A 33 12.49 -2.03 2.91
C ALA A 33 11.85 -1.63 4.25
N GLY A 34 10.53 -1.79 4.36
CA GLY A 34 9.76 -1.55 5.58
C GLY A 34 9.51 -2.79 6.43
N LYS A 35 10.21 -3.91 6.22
CA LYS A 35 9.94 -5.18 6.95
C LYS A 35 10.06 -5.08 8.48
N HIS A 36 10.82 -4.10 8.95
CA HIS A 36 11.08 -3.83 10.36
C HIS A 36 9.94 -3.06 11.03
N LEU A 37 9.03 -2.48 10.24
CA LEU A 37 7.91 -1.70 10.73
C LEU A 37 6.69 -2.58 10.98
N ALA A 38 5.95 -2.29 12.04
CA ALA A 38 4.62 -2.86 12.22
C ALA A 38 3.72 -2.44 11.05
N LYS A 39 2.66 -3.24 10.78
CA LYS A 39 1.74 -2.97 9.66
C LYS A 39 1.16 -1.56 9.73
N GLY A 40 0.75 -1.14 10.93
CA GLY A 40 0.19 0.19 11.18
C GLY A 40 1.19 1.31 10.95
N GLU A 41 2.46 1.13 11.31
CA GLU A 41 3.50 2.15 11.09
C GLU A 41 3.80 2.35 9.61
N ALA A 42 4.00 1.25 8.87
CA ALA A 42 4.21 1.31 7.43
C ALA A 42 2.99 1.89 6.68
N SER A 43 1.78 1.60 7.17
CA SER A 43 0.55 2.21 6.67
C SER A 43 0.52 3.73 6.88
N ARG A 44 0.87 4.21 8.08
CA ARG A 44 0.90 5.65 8.39
C ARG A 44 1.88 6.40 7.51
N ILE A 45 3.05 5.80 7.22
CA ILE A 45 4.02 6.38 6.28
C ILE A 45 3.40 6.48 4.89
N LEU A 46 2.79 5.40 4.38
CA LEU A 46 2.18 5.40 3.06
C LEU A 46 1.04 6.43 2.96
N HIS A 47 0.22 6.55 4.01
CA HIS A 47 -0.83 7.56 4.12
C HIS A 47 -0.24 8.98 4.09
N HIS A 48 0.82 9.23 4.85
CA HIS A 48 1.48 10.54 4.85
C HIS A 48 2.01 10.90 3.45
N LEU A 49 2.57 9.95 2.70
CA LEU A 49 3.00 10.19 1.32
C LEU A 49 1.85 10.55 0.38
N VAL A 50 0.63 10.05 0.63
CA VAL A 50 -0.56 10.45 -0.13
C VAL A 50 -1.03 11.84 0.27
N VAL A 51 -1.07 12.14 1.57
CA VAL A 51 -1.50 13.46 2.10
C VAL A 51 -0.57 14.58 1.63
N GLU A 52 0.73 14.32 1.55
CA GLU A 52 1.74 15.28 1.08
C GLU A 52 1.90 15.28 -0.45
N ASP A 53 0.94 14.71 -1.19
CA ASP A 53 0.89 14.67 -2.65
C ASP A 53 2.09 13.98 -3.35
N PHE A 54 2.92 13.22 -2.62
CA PHE A 54 3.99 12.40 -3.22
C PHE A 54 3.42 11.16 -3.94
N LEU A 55 2.27 10.66 -3.51
CA LEU A 55 1.53 9.56 -4.13
C LEU A 55 0.10 10.01 -4.43
N ALA A 56 -0.37 9.77 -5.64
CA ALA A 56 -1.76 9.99 -6.00
C ALA A 56 -2.52 8.66 -6.00
N GLU A 57 -3.63 8.59 -5.27
CA GLU A 57 -4.58 7.49 -5.39
C GLU A 57 -5.76 7.94 -6.25
N GLU A 58 -5.94 7.31 -7.42
CA GLU A 58 -7.13 7.54 -8.24
C GLU A 58 -8.34 6.90 -7.55
N VAL A 59 -9.16 7.73 -6.90
CA VAL A 59 -10.47 7.30 -6.40
C VAL A 59 -11.40 7.13 -7.60
N ASN A 60 -11.59 5.89 -8.05
CA ASN A 60 -12.70 5.58 -8.95
C ASN A 60 -13.98 5.65 -8.12
N GLU A 61 -14.76 6.74 -8.30
CA GLU A 61 -16.09 6.93 -7.73
C GLU A 61 -17.04 5.83 -8.21
N THR A 62 -17.00 4.66 -7.56
CA THR A 62 -18.05 3.65 -7.66
C THR A 62 -18.52 3.15 -6.30
N LYS A 63 -17.92 3.61 -5.19
CA LYS A 63 -18.39 3.33 -3.83
C LYS A 63 -18.21 4.57 -2.96
N GLY A 64 -19.32 5.05 -2.40
CA GLY A 64 -19.46 6.34 -1.73
C GLY A 64 -18.28 6.72 -0.83
N ALA A 65 -17.70 7.87 -1.13
CA ALA A 65 -16.65 8.50 -0.36
C ALA A 65 -17.17 8.86 1.05
N ASN A 66 -16.56 8.25 2.07
CA ASN A 66 -16.22 8.79 3.40
C ASN A 66 -16.11 7.73 4.50
N ALA A 67 -16.44 6.46 4.26
CA ALA A 67 -16.44 5.43 5.32
C ALA A 67 -15.34 4.36 5.20
N HIS A 68 -14.57 4.29 4.12
CA HIS A 68 -13.66 3.15 3.87
C HIS A 68 -12.21 3.38 4.33
N TRP A 69 -11.76 4.63 4.51
CA TRP A 69 -10.37 4.92 4.89
C TRP A 69 -10.04 4.56 6.34
N LEU A 70 -11.04 4.61 7.23
CA LEU A 70 -10.86 4.24 8.64
C LEU A 70 -10.84 2.73 8.89
N ASN A 71 -11.39 1.91 7.98
CA ASN A 71 -11.60 0.48 8.22
C ASN A 71 -10.47 -0.44 7.71
N ASN A 72 -9.48 0.10 6.99
CA ASN A 72 -8.38 -0.72 6.44
C ASN A 72 -7.09 -0.66 7.27
N PHE A 73 -7.06 0.14 8.33
CA PHE A 73 -5.84 0.43 9.10
C PHE A 73 -5.98 0.30 10.62
N THR A 74 -7.11 -0.22 11.10
CA THR A 74 -7.27 -0.79 12.45
C THR A 74 -7.08 -2.30 12.46
#